data_AF-A0A2U1WSZ7-F1
#
_entry.id   AF-A0A2U1WSZ7-F1
#
_cell.length_a   1.000
_cell.length_b   1.000
_cell.length_c   1.000
_cell.angle_alpha   90.00
_cell.angle_beta   90.00
_cell.angle_gamma   90.00
#
_symmetry.space_group_name_H-M   'P 1'
#
loop_
_entity.id
_entity.type
_entity.pdbx_description
1 polymer ?
#
loop_
_entity_poly.entity_id
_entity_poly.type
_entity_poly.pdbx_seq_one_letter_code
_entity_poly.pdbx_strand_id
1 'polypeptide(L)'
;MSLVFLHSSFRTSSTWLWDRFRRLPETRAYCEVFHEILATLKPGDVNTHTSNGWRSKHGDVAPYFLEFLPVLQPEGGARHYRAGMAFDRYVPADGLRAAIGADEERHLASLVELAEAEGKVAVLSCTRSPGRLRGIRGRLGGWHVFLYRDLYQQWMSYASLGHHANPYFLNTIHYTIDRNRHDRFLARLGGMPLHGVAPGMAIGDGRLQADEDGLVVFAGLHLYLSMNAAGAADCCIDVNRLFREPAYRQDVEARIAAGTGLAVDLSSVRDGIEFAPFFVADRAALAARLEAVFAAAVDALEGTEEERTAAAAFGRGMLDTLLASLERHQFDIAALKPELAERDAALRAAREEAAALRRRLDERPAGASATDAAARVAELERALAEASADAAHWRRFCAAMSDSTSWQVTRPLRWARRTARRLLP
;
A
#
# COMPACT_ATOMS: atom_id res chain seq x y z
N MET A 1 -1.75 -32.08 -4.59
CA MET A 1 -1.16 -31.24 -3.52
C MET A 1 -1.85 -29.87 -3.56
N SER A 2 -2.02 -29.19 -2.42
CA SER A 2 -2.68 -27.87 -2.38
C SER A 2 -1.69 -26.77 -2.77
N LEU A 3 -2.12 -25.85 -3.64
CA LEU A 3 -1.42 -24.61 -4.03
C LEU A 3 -2.19 -23.45 -3.39
N VAL A 4 -1.49 -22.50 -2.78
CA VAL A 4 -2.12 -21.34 -2.13
C VAL A 4 -1.61 -20.04 -2.74
N PHE A 5 -2.52 -19.14 -3.12
CA PHE A 5 -2.18 -17.78 -3.50
C PHE A 5 -2.65 -16.78 -2.46
N LEU A 6 -1.77 -15.85 -2.08
CA LEU A 6 -2.07 -14.73 -1.18
C LEU A 6 -2.07 -13.43 -1.99
N HIS A 7 -3.26 -12.98 -2.37
CA HIS A 7 -3.49 -11.75 -3.11
C HIS A 7 -3.72 -10.59 -2.16
N SER A 8 -3.17 -9.44 -2.48
CA SER A 8 -3.33 -8.24 -1.67
C SER A 8 -3.06 -7.00 -2.51
N SER A 9 -3.37 -5.84 -1.95
CA SER A 9 -2.75 -4.57 -2.37
C SER A 9 -1.60 -4.22 -1.42
N PHE A 10 -0.76 -3.23 -1.75
CA PHE A 10 0.27 -2.80 -0.82
C PHE A 10 -0.35 -2.27 0.48
N ARG A 11 0.38 -2.48 1.59
CA ARG A 11 0.05 -2.00 2.94
C ARG A 11 -1.23 -2.59 3.56
N THR A 12 -1.58 -3.81 3.16
CA THR A 12 -2.68 -4.60 3.75
C THR A 12 -2.17 -5.74 4.66
N SER A 13 -0.98 -5.61 5.27
CA SER A 13 -0.39 -6.65 6.13
C SER A 13 -0.12 -8.00 5.44
N SER A 14 0.02 -8.01 4.11
CA SER A 14 0.31 -9.22 3.32
C SER A 14 1.62 -9.89 3.69
N THR A 15 2.68 -9.13 3.97
CA THR A 15 3.97 -9.66 4.44
C THR A 15 3.82 -10.44 5.75
N TRP A 16 2.99 -9.95 6.67
CA TRP A 16 2.73 -10.66 7.93
C TRP A 16 2.01 -11.98 7.66
N LEU A 17 0.95 -11.97 6.84
CA LEU A 17 0.22 -13.19 6.50
C LEU A 17 1.13 -14.21 5.80
N TRP A 18 1.93 -13.77 4.82
CA TRP A 18 2.93 -14.61 4.16
C TRP A 18 3.90 -15.24 5.16
N ASP A 19 4.42 -14.48 6.12
CA ASP A 19 5.31 -15.01 7.16
C ASP A 19 4.61 -16.07 8.04
N ARG A 20 3.30 -15.94 8.28
CA ARG A 20 2.53 -16.98 9.00
C ARG A 20 2.50 -18.30 8.25
N PHE A 21 2.34 -18.26 6.93
CA PHE A 21 2.45 -19.46 6.09
C PHE A 21 3.89 -19.97 6.05
N ARG A 22 4.88 -19.10 5.82
CA ARG A 22 6.30 -19.45 5.71
C ARG A 22 6.84 -20.24 6.91
N ARG A 23 6.30 -19.99 8.11
CA ARG A 23 6.69 -20.69 9.34
C ARG A 23 6.20 -22.13 9.43
N LEU A 24 5.27 -22.53 8.58
CA LEU A 24 4.78 -23.90 8.51
C LEU A 24 5.79 -24.80 7.79
N PRO A 25 6.27 -25.90 8.40
CA PRO A 25 7.27 -26.78 7.80
C PRO A 25 6.80 -27.44 6.48
N GLU A 26 5.49 -27.55 6.29
CA GLU A 26 4.84 -28.13 5.12
C GLU A 26 4.88 -27.19 3.90
N THR A 27 5.31 -25.94 4.06
CA THR A 27 5.17 -24.93 3.01
C THR A 27 6.51 -24.47 2.44
N ARG A 28 6.45 -24.03 1.18
CA ARG A 28 7.44 -23.18 0.55
C ARG A 28 6.75 -21.88 0.13
N ALA A 29 6.99 -20.82 0.90
CA ALA A 29 6.27 -19.57 0.77
C ALA A 29 7.11 -18.49 0.06
N TYR A 30 6.70 -18.09 -1.14
CA TYR A 30 7.36 -17.05 -1.93
C TYR A 30 6.79 -15.66 -1.65
N CYS A 31 7.65 -14.73 -1.25
CA CYS A 31 7.29 -13.32 -1.02
C CYS A 31 7.24 -12.55 -2.33
N GLU A 32 6.12 -11.87 -2.61
CA GLU A 32 5.96 -10.93 -3.72
C GLU A 32 6.43 -11.48 -5.08
N VAL A 33 5.75 -12.52 -5.60
CA VAL A 33 6.13 -13.22 -6.84
C VAL A 33 6.15 -12.34 -8.11
N PHE A 34 5.61 -11.12 -8.04
CA PHE A 34 5.74 -10.11 -9.11
C PHE A 34 6.58 -8.88 -8.73
N HIS A 35 7.42 -8.95 -7.70
CA HIS A 35 8.27 -7.82 -7.30
C HIS A 35 9.31 -7.48 -8.39
N GLU A 36 9.45 -6.20 -8.73
CA GLU A 36 10.35 -5.73 -9.81
C GLU A 36 11.81 -6.17 -9.62
N ILE A 37 12.25 -6.29 -8.36
CA ILE A 37 13.61 -6.74 -8.03
C ILE A 37 13.94 -8.12 -8.60
N LEU A 38 12.93 -8.98 -8.80
CA LEU A 38 13.13 -10.31 -9.35
C LEU A 38 13.64 -10.28 -10.80
N ALA A 39 13.59 -9.13 -11.49
CA ALA A 39 14.23 -8.96 -12.80
C ALA A 39 15.77 -8.95 -12.72
N THR A 40 16.34 -8.53 -11.59
CA THR A 40 17.78 -8.24 -11.46
C THR A 40 18.44 -8.84 -10.22
N LEU A 41 17.66 -9.41 -9.29
CA LEU A 41 18.16 -9.93 -8.01
C LEU A 41 19.21 -11.01 -8.24
N LYS A 42 20.39 -10.85 -7.63
CA LYS A 42 21.47 -11.83 -7.67
C LYS A 42 21.45 -12.71 -6.42
N PRO A 43 21.91 -13.98 -6.50
CA PRO A 43 21.98 -14.87 -5.34
C PRO A 43 22.72 -14.27 -4.13
N GLY A 44 23.82 -13.56 -4.37
CA GLY A 44 24.62 -12.94 -3.30
C GLY A 44 23.91 -11.80 -2.54
N ASP A 45 22.91 -11.16 -3.16
CA ASP A 45 22.26 -9.98 -2.60
C ASP A 45 21.00 -10.32 -1.79
N VAL A 46 20.51 -11.57 -1.87
CA VAL A 46 19.25 -12.02 -1.25
C VAL A 46 19.19 -11.69 0.24
N ASN A 47 20.29 -11.86 0.97
CA ASN A 47 20.35 -11.63 2.41
C ASN A 47 20.28 -10.15 2.81
N THR A 48 20.42 -9.22 1.86
CA THR A 48 20.32 -7.77 2.12
C THR A 48 18.87 -7.28 2.16
N HIS A 49 17.93 -8.05 1.58
CA HIS A 49 16.53 -7.69 1.48
C HIS A 49 15.73 -8.14 2.72
N THR A 50 15.89 -7.38 3.80
CA THR A 50 15.27 -7.65 5.11
C THR A 50 14.31 -6.54 5.55
N SER A 51 13.57 -6.77 6.64
CA SER A 51 12.68 -5.77 7.25
C SER A 51 13.41 -4.57 7.85
N ASN A 52 14.70 -4.72 8.16
CA ASN A 52 15.53 -3.68 8.80
C ASN A 52 16.14 -2.69 7.81
N GLY A 53 16.14 -3.01 6.51
CA GLY A 53 16.74 -2.14 5.48
C GLY A 53 15.92 -0.88 5.15
N TRP A 54 14.69 -0.76 5.66
CA TRP A 54 13.82 0.40 5.46
C TRP A 54 12.74 0.48 6.54
N ARG A 55 11.94 1.55 6.54
CA ARG A 55 10.83 1.74 7.49
C ARG A 55 9.60 0.87 7.14
N SER A 56 9.82 -0.44 7.09
CA SER A 56 8.86 -1.44 6.63
C SER A 56 7.67 -1.60 7.56
N LYS A 57 7.93 -1.48 8.88
CA LYS A 57 7.07 -1.87 10.00
C LYS A 57 6.78 -3.37 10.07
N HIS A 58 7.49 -4.17 9.27
CA HIS A 58 7.44 -5.60 9.38
C HIS A 58 8.20 -6.04 10.64
N GLY A 59 7.77 -7.15 11.25
CA GLY A 59 8.53 -7.76 12.34
C GLY A 59 9.89 -8.27 11.87
N ASP A 60 10.66 -8.84 12.79
CA ASP A 60 11.87 -9.57 12.42
C ASP A 60 11.48 -10.84 11.65
N VAL A 61 11.78 -10.84 10.36
CA VAL A 61 11.47 -11.93 9.42
C VAL A 61 12.74 -12.21 8.63
N ALA A 62 12.95 -13.47 8.27
CA ALA A 62 14.09 -13.83 7.43
C ALA A 62 13.99 -13.10 6.06
N PRO A 63 15.10 -12.97 5.31
CA PRO A 63 15.11 -12.22 4.06
C PRO A 63 13.95 -12.56 3.13
N TYR A 64 13.35 -11.54 2.51
CA TYR A 64 12.07 -11.67 1.80
C TYR A 64 12.12 -12.66 0.64
N PHE A 65 13.25 -12.69 -0.08
CA PHE A 65 13.37 -13.42 -1.33
C PHE A 65 14.21 -14.71 -1.19
N LEU A 66 14.38 -15.22 0.03
CA LEU A 66 15.22 -16.39 0.29
C LEU A 66 14.77 -17.62 -0.51
N GLU A 67 13.47 -17.83 -0.62
CA GLU A 67 12.87 -18.97 -1.30
C GLU A 67 13.11 -18.97 -2.82
N PHE A 68 13.52 -17.83 -3.39
CA PHE A 68 13.86 -17.71 -4.81
C PHE A 68 15.28 -18.18 -5.13
N LEU A 69 16.16 -18.40 -4.15
CA LEU A 69 17.57 -18.77 -4.39
C LEU A 69 17.76 -19.86 -5.48
N PRO A 70 16.99 -20.98 -5.50
CA PRO A 70 17.18 -22.03 -6.51
C PRO A 70 16.78 -21.63 -7.93
N VAL A 71 16.01 -20.56 -8.11
CA VAL A 71 15.55 -20.07 -9.42
C VAL A 71 16.25 -18.79 -9.86
N LEU A 72 17.16 -18.23 -9.06
CA LEU A 72 17.96 -17.07 -9.45
C LEU A 72 19.08 -17.48 -10.41
N GLN A 73 19.29 -16.68 -11.45
CA GLN A 73 20.37 -16.86 -12.41
C GLN A 73 21.68 -16.26 -11.88
N PRO A 74 22.86 -16.82 -12.21
CA PRO A 74 24.14 -16.31 -11.74
C PRO A 74 24.39 -14.82 -12.01
N GLU A 75 23.98 -14.34 -13.18
CA GLU A 75 24.07 -12.96 -13.64
C GLU A 75 23.01 -12.01 -13.04
N GLY A 76 21.99 -12.59 -12.40
CA GLY A 76 20.84 -11.89 -11.82
C GLY A 76 19.52 -12.19 -12.52
N GLY A 77 18.44 -12.05 -11.77
CA GLY A 77 17.07 -12.26 -12.24
C GLY A 77 16.57 -13.68 -12.00
N ALA A 78 15.28 -13.80 -11.65
CA ALA A 78 14.61 -15.07 -11.46
C ALA A 78 14.24 -15.72 -12.80
N ARG A 79 14.35 -17.04 -12.87
CA ARG A 79 13.99 -17.83 -14.04
C ARG A 79 12.55 -17.51 -14.50
N HIS A 80 12.38 -17.33 -15.80
CA HIS A 80 11.13 -16.98 -16.49
C HIS A 80 10.50 -15.62 -16.10
N TYR A 81 11.04 -14.92 -15.11
CA TYR A 81 10.55 -13.61 -14.71
C TYR A 81 10.84 -12.58 -15.81
N ARG A 82 9.86 -11.70 -16.07
CA ARG A 82 10.01 -10.56 -16.98
C ARG A 82 9.68 -9.28 -16.23
N ALA A 83 10.49 -8.23 -16.40
CA ALA A 83 10.31 -6.96 -15.68
C ALA A 83 8.89 -6.38 -15.79
N GLY A 84 8.27 -6.49 -16.97
CA GLY A 84 6.90 -6.01 -17.19
C GLY A 84 5.82 -6.72 -16.35
N MET A 85 6.13 -7.87 -15.73
CA MET A 85 5.19 -8.56 -14.83
C MET A 85 4.85 -7.71 -13.59
N ALA A 86 5.74 -6.80 -13.17
CA ALA A 86 5.51 -5.99 -11.98
C ALA A 86 4.33 -5.00 -12.15
N PHE A 87 4.30 -4.26 -13.26
CA PHE A 87 3.30 -3.19 -13.47
C PHE A 87 2.67 -3.19 -14.86
N ASP A 88 3.40 -3.51 -15.92
CA ASP A 88 2.89 -3.45 -17.31
C ASP A 88 1.80 -4.50 -17.59
N ARG A 89 1.85 -5.60 -16.84
CA ARG A 89 0.89 -6.70 -16.94
C ARG A 89 0.03 -6.82 -15.68
N TYR A 90 -0.14 -5.72 -14.93
CA TYR A 90 -0.93 -5.72 -13.70
C TYR A 90 -2.37 -6.15 -13.95
N VAL A 91 -2.97 -5.58 -14.99
CA VAL A 91 -4.21 -6.02 -15.60
C VAL A 91 -3.86 -6.72 -16.92
N PRO A 92 -4.37 -7.93 -17.18
CA PRO A 92 -4.17 -8.59 -18.48
C PRO A 92 -4.61 -7.70 -19.65
N ALA A 93 -4.00 -7.91 -20.82
CA ALA A 93 -4.22 -7.04 -22.00
C ALA A 93 -5.69 -6.96 -22.44
N ASP A 94 -6.43 -8.06 -22.28
CA ASP A 94 -7.85 -8.15 -22.64
C ASP A 94 -8.78 -7.96 -21.42
N GLY A 95 -8.31 -7.32 -20.35
CA GLY A 95 -9.11 -6.94 -19.18
C GLY A 95 -9.01 -7.87 -17.97
N LEU A 96 -9.69 -7.50 -16.88
CA LEU A 96 -9.60 -8.15 -15.56
C LEU A 96 -9.96 -9.65 -15.55
N ARG A 97 -10.78 -10.10 -16.50
CA ARG A 97 -11.23 -11.49 -16.61
C ARG A 97 -10.37 -12.33 -17.54
N ALA A 98 -9.44 -11.72 -18.28
CA ALA A 98 -8.60 -12.43 -19.23
C ALA A 98 -7.51 -13.27 -18.55
N ALA A 99 -6.96 -14.21 -19.32
CA ALA A 99 -5.87 -15.05 -18.86
C ALA A 99 -4.58 -14.21 -18.67
N ILE A 100 -3.74 -14.65 -17.72
CA ILE A 100 -2.36 -14.15 -17.62
C ILE A 100 -1.54 -14.55 -18.86
N GLY A 101 -0.46 -13.82 -19.13
CA GLY A 101 0.44 -14.13 -20.24
C GLY A 101 1.26 -15.41 -20.00
N ALA A 102 1.71 -16.04 -21.08
CA ALA A 102 2.45 -17.31 -21.02
C ALA A 102 3.77 -17.23 -20.21
N ASP A 103 4.43 -16.07 -20.18
CA ASP A 103 5.61 -15.88 -19.32
C ASP A 103 5.25 -15.89 -17.84
N GLU A 104 4.12 -15.25 -17.46
CA GLU A 104 3.67 -15.18 -16.07
C GLU A 104 3.28 -16.57 -15.59
N GLU A 105 2.56 -17.32 -16.43
CA GLU A 105 2.21 -18.72 -16.15
C GLU A 105 3.46 -19.58 -15.95
N ARG A 106 4.45 -19.51 -16.87
CA ARG A 106 5.72 -20.25 -16.73
C ARG A 106 6.49 -19.87 -15.46
N HIS A 107 6.53 -18.58 -15.14
CA HIS A 107 7.20 -18.10 -13.93
C HIS A 107 6.55 -18.70 -12.69
N LEU A 108 5.24 -18.55 -12.53
CA LEU A 108 4.51 -19.08 -11.37
C LEU A 108 4.57 -20.61 -11.31
N ALA A 109 4.36 -21.30 -12.44
CA ALA A 109 4.42 -22.77 -12.51
C ALA A 109 5.78 -23.30 -12.05
N SER A 110 6.89 -22.67 -12.46
CA SER A 110 8.22 -23.10 -12.02
C SER A 110 8.46 -22.98 -10.51
N LEU A 111 7.81 -22.00 -9.85
CA LEU A 111 7.88 -21.87 -8.38
C LEU A 111 7.05 -22.96 -7.68
N VAL A 112 5.92 -23.33 -8.28
CA VAL A 112 5.06 -24.43 -7.80
C VAL A 112 5.77 -25.77 -7.95
N GLU A 113 6.31 -26.08 -9.13
CA GLU A 113 7.06 -27.29 -9.41
C GLU A 113 8.24 -27.48 -8.44
N LEU A 114 8.94 -26.39 -8.10
CA LEU A 114 10.03 -26.43 -7.12
C LEU A 114 9.54 -26.80 -5.71
N ALA A 115 8.40 -26.28 -5.27
CA ALA A 115 7.82 -26.66 -3.98
C ALA A 115 7.35 -28.12 -3.97
N GLU A 116 6.73 -28.57 -5.06
CA GLU A 116 6.26 -29.94 -5.22
C GLU A 116 7.41 -30.95 -5.23
N ALA A 117 8.54 -30.61 -5.88
CA ALA A 117 9.75 -31.42 -5.87
C ALA A 117 10.33 -31.62 -4.45
N GLU A 118 10.04 -30.70 -3.53
CA GLU A 118 10.41 -30.79 -2.11
C GLU A 118 9.30 -31.42 -1.23
N GLY A 119 8.18 -31.87 -1.83
CA GLY A 119 7.03 -32.40 -1.11
C GLY A 119 6.27 -31.35 -0.30
N LYS A 120 6.38 -30.07 -0.66
CA LYS A 120 5.79 -28.94 0.06
C LYS A 120 4.63 -28.30 -0.68
N VAL A 121 3.75 -27.65 0.08
CA VAL A 121 2.70 -26.76 -0.43
C VAL A 121 3.32 -25.44 -0.87
N ALA A 122 3.14 -25.07 -2.14
CA ALA A 122 3.54 -23.77 -2.64
C ALA A 122 2.59 -22.68 -2.13
N VAL A 123 3.14 -21.62 -1.53
CA VAL A 123 2.39 -20.44 -1.11
C VAL A 123 2.95 -19.21 -1.82
N LEU A 124 2.20 -18.62 -2.75
CA LEU A 124 2.67 -17.51 -3.57
C LEU A 124 1.95 -16.22 -3.16
N SER A 125 2.69 -15.27 -2.57
CA SER A 125 2.14 -13.99 -2.15
C SER A 125 2.44 -12.87 -3.14
N CYS A 126 1.51 -11.94 -3.34
CA CYS A 126 1.78 -10.76 -4.17
C CYS A 126 0.78 -9.61 -3.97
N THR A 127 1.32 -8.40 -3.79
CA THR A 127 0.60 -7.11 -3.76
C THR A 127 0.19 -6.57 -5.14
N ARG A 128 0.66 -7.22 -6.22
CA ARG A 128 0.47 -6.82 -7.63
C ARG A 128 -0.41 -7.77 -8.43
N SER A 129 -1.18 -8.59 -7.72
CA SER A 129 -1.99 -9.66 -8.28
C SER A 129 -3.51 -9.42 -8.32
N PRO A 130 -4.13 -8.46 -7.59
CA PRO A 130 -5.58 -8.24 -7.67
C PRO A 130 -6.15 -8.03 -9.08
N GLY A 131 -5.41 -7.35 -9.96
CA GLY A 131 -5.84 -7.10 -11.35
C GLY A 131 -5.82 -8.32 -12.26
N ARG A 132 -5.12 -9.40 -11.85
CA ARG A 132 -4.96 -10.62 -12.66
C ARG A 132 -5.35 -11.90 -11.92
N LEU A 133 -5.98 -11.78 -10.75
CA LEU A 133 -6.35 -12.90 -9.88
C LEU A 133 -7.16 -13.96 -10.65
N ARG A 134 -8.20 -13.54 -11.39
CA ARG A 134 -9.01 -14.44 -12.23
C ARG A 134 -8.17 -15.19 -13.25
N GLY A 135 -7.27 -14.49 -13.93
CA GLY A 135 -6.35 -15.08 -14.91
C GLY A 135 -5.41 -16.12 -14.28
N ILE A 136 -4.88 -15.85 -13.08
CA ILE A 136 -4.06 -16.80 -12.32
C ILE A 136 -4.89 -18.03 -11.97
N ARG A 137 -6.08 -17.85 -11.37
CA ARG A 137 -7.00 -18.94 -10.99
C ARG A 137 -7.34 -19.82 -12.19
N GLY A 138 -7.65 -19.21 -13.33
CA GLY A 138 -8.02 -19.94 -14.54
C GLY A 138 -6.89 -20.78 -15.13
N ARG A 139 -5.62 -20.43 -14.89
CA ARG A 139 -4.45 -21.15 -15.43
C ARG A 139 -3.84 -22.14 -14.46
N LEU A 140 -3.74 -21.77 -13.18
CA LEU A 140 -2.98 -22.54 -12.19
C LEU A 140 -3.88 -23.20 -11.13
N GLY A 141 -5.18 -22.84 -11.08
CA GLY A 141 -6.06 -23.29 -10.03
C GLY A 141 -5.53 -22.91 -8.64
N GLY A 142 -5.65 -23.83 -7.69
CA GLY A 142 -5.26 -23.60 -6.30
C GLY A 142 -6.33 -22.88 -5.48
N TRP A 143 -5.96 -22.54 -4.25
CA TRP A 143 -6.83 -21.87 -3.28
C TRP A 143 -6.37 -20.42 -3.09
N HIS A 144 -7.28 -19.49 -3.31
CA HIS A 144 -6.99 -18.06 -3.41
C HIS A 144 -7.49 -17.29 -2.20
N VAL A 145 -6.57 -16.66 -1.49
CA VAL A 145 -6.85 -15.72 -0.41
C VAL A 145 -6.72 -14.30 -0.95
N PHE A 146 -7.73 -13.45 -0.72
CA PHE A 146 -7.65 -12.03 -0.96
C PHE A 146 -7.67 -11.26 0.37
N LEU A 147 -6.57 -10.57 0.67
CA LEU A 147 -6.37 -9.80 1.88
C LEU A 147 -6.61 -8.31 1.60
N TYR A 148 -7.55 -7.70 2.31
CA TYR A 148 -7.89 -6.29 2.19
C TYR A 148 -7.91 -5.59 3.56
N ARG A 149 -7.92 -4.26 3.51
CA ARG A 149 -7.88 -3.38 4.67
C ARG A 149 -8.85 -2.23 4.45
N ASP A 150 -9.30 -1.61 5.54
CA ASP A 150 -9.89 -0.27 5.54
C ASP A 150 -9.03 0.67 4.68
N LEU A 151 -9.61 1.13 3.57
CA LEU A 151 -8.93 1.94 2.57
C LEU A 151 -8.45 3.27 3.15
N TYR A 152 -9.16 3.85 4.13
CA TYR A 152 -8.69 5.08 4.76
C TYR A 152 -7.39 4.81 5.54
N GLN A 153 -7.32 3.75 6.33
CA GLN A 153 -6.09 3.40 7.06
C GLN A 153 -4.95 3.02 6.12
N GLN A 154 -5.26 2.35 5.02
CA GLN A 154 -4.29 2.03 3.99
C GLN A 154 -3.76 3.32 3.34
N TRP A 155 -4.63 4.28 3.00
CA TRP A 155 -4.23 5.61 2.50
C TRP A 155 -3.31 6.33 3.49
N MET A 156 -3.66 6.36 4.77
CA MET A 156 -2.83 6.98 5.80
C MET A 156 -1.44 6.36 5.89
N SER A 157 -1.32 5.05 5.62
CA SER A 157 -0.02 4.37 5.54
C SER A 157 0.81 4.84 4.33
N TYR A 158 0.18 5.03 3.17
CA TYR A 158 0.85 5.57 1.98
C TYR A 158 1.29 7.02 2.22
N ALA A 159 0.37 7.86 2.70
CA ALA A 159 0.60 9.27 2.98
C ALA A 159 1.71 9.49 4.02
N SER A 160 1.72 8.68 5.09
CA SER A 160 2.75 8.72 6.13
C SER A 160 4.13 8.41 5.53
N LEU A 161 4.28 7.36 4.73
CA LEU A 161 5.57 7.02 4.11
C LEU A 161 6.03 8.06 3.09
N GLY A 162 5.12 8.59 2.27
CA GLY A 162 5.40 9.70 1.37
C GLY A 162 5.93 10.93 2.12
N HIS A 163 5.32 11.23 3.28
CA HIS A 163 5.80 12.30 4.15
C HIS A 163 7.23 12.06 4.66
N HIS A 164 7.58 10.81 4.97
CA HIS A 164 8.91 10.41 5.45
C HIS A 164 9.89 10.10 4.31
N ALA A 165 9.76 10.84 3.19
CA ALA A 165 10.63 10.76 2.02
C ALA A 165 10.70 9.39 1.32
N ASN A 166 9.69 8.53 1.51
CA ASN A 166 9.51 7.32 0.72
C ASN A 166 8.25 7.43 -0.14
N PRO A 167 8.35 8.01 -1.36
CA PRO A 167 7.20 8.19 -2.25
C PRO A 167 6.77 6.90 -2.96
N TYR A 168 7.47 5.78 -2.75
CA TYR A 168 7.30 4.55 -3.51
C TYR A 168 5.85 4.08 -3.62
N PHE A 169 5.12 4.00 -2.49
CA PHE A 169 3.74 3.51 -2.49
C PHE A 169 2.76 4.48 -3.14
N LEU A 170 2.96 5.80 -2.97
CA LEU A 170 2.15 6.78 -3.69
C LEU A 170 2.40 6.70 -5.19
N ASN A 171 3.66 6.50 -5.59
CA ASN A 171 4.01 6.31 -6.98
C ASN A 171 3.41 5.05 -7.58
N THR A 172 3.32 3.93 -6.84
CA THR A 172 2.76 2.67 -7.40
C THR A 172 1.31 2.81 -7.85
N ILE A 173 0.54 3.74 -7.26
CA ILE A 173 -0.81 4.11 -7.73
C ILE A 173 -0.72 4.63 -9.17
N HIS A 174 0.12 5.65 -9.40
CA HIS A 174 0.34 6.23 -10.73
C HIS A 174 0.88 5.18 -11.72
N TYR A 175 1.90 4.39 -11.35
CA TYR A 175 2.43 3.36 -12.25
C TYR A 175 1.41 2.34 -12.67
N THR A 176 0.61 1.85 -11.73
CA THR A 176 -0.41 0.85 -12.02
C THR A 176 -1.43 1.41 -13.01
N ILE A 177 -1.86 2.66 -12.82
CA ILE A 177 -2.81 3.32 -13.72
C ILE A 177 -2.18 3.60 -15.09
N ASP A 178 -1.00 4.21 -15.12
CA ASP A 178 -0.35 4.66 -16.36
C ASP A 178 0.05 3.50 -17.27
N ARG A 179 0.51 2.40 -16.68
CA ARG A 179 0.93 1.20 -17.42
C ARG A 179 -0.22 0.29 -17.86
N ASN A 180 -1.44 0.53 -17.38
CA ASN A 180 -2.61 -0.29 -17.68
C ASN A 180 -3.78 0.53 -18.27
N ARG A 181 -3.46 1.58 -19.04
CA ARG A 181 -4.47 2.44 -19.72
C ARG A 181 -5.26 1.71 -20.82
N HIS A 182 -4.92 0.47 -21.16
CA HIS A 182 -5.77 -0.36 -21.99
C HIS A 182 -7.07 -0.77 -21.27
N ASP A 183 -7.05 -0.82 -19.93
CA ASP A 183 -8.27 -0.98 -19.13
C ASP A 183 -9.06 0.35 -19.09
N ARG A 184 -10.34 0.28 -19.46
CA ARG A 184 -11.22 1.47 -19.60
C ARG A 184 -11.34 2.30 -18.32
N PHE A 185 -11.38 1.64 -17.15
CA PHE A 185 -11.55 2.34 -15.88
C PHE A 185 -10.23 2.95 -15.41
N LEU A 186 -9.13 2.22 -15.56
CA LEU A 186 -7.81 2.77 -15.26
C LEU A 186 -7.47 3.94 -16.18
N ALA A 187 -7.82 3.88 -17.47
CA ALA A 187 -7.70 5.03 -18.37
C ALA A 187 -8.48 6.26 -17.88
N ARG A 188 -9.72 6.05 -17.40
CA ARG A 188 -10.55 7.10 -16.82
C ARG A 188 -9.94 7.69 -15.55
N LEU A 189 -9.45 6.85 -14.63
CA LEU A 189 -8.75 7.29 -13.43
C LEU A 189 -7.49 8.10 -13.77
N GLY A 190 -6.73 7.68 -14.79
CA GLY A 190 -5.54 8.38 -15.26
C GLY A 190 -5.81 9.75 -15.90
N GLY A 191 -7.07 10.06 -16.20
CA GLY A 191 -7.51 11.40 -16.64
C GLY A 191 -7.88 12.34 -15.47
N MET A 192 -7.90 11.84 -14.23
CA MET A 192 -8.17 12.67 -13.05
C MET A 192 -6.91 13.46 -12.65
N PRO A 193 -7.07 14.59 -11.95
CA PRO A 193 -5.93 15.35 -11.44
C PRO A 193 -5.04 14.49 -10.53
N LEU A 194 -3.77 14.38 -10.86
CA LEU A 194 -2.74 13.74 -10.06
C LEU A 194 -1.57 14.71 -9.90
N HIS A 195 -1.45 15.34 -8.73
CA HIS A 195 -0.41 16.32 -8.47
C HIS A 195 0.95 15.65 -8.20
N GLY A 196 2.01 16.16 -8.82
CA GLY A 196 3.39 15.73 -8.57
C GLY A 196 3.86 14.51 -9.37
N VAL A 197 3.07 14.06 -10.34
CA VAL A 197 3.43 13.02 -11.32
C VAL A 197 3.01 13.45 -12.72
N ALA A 198 3.71 12.96 -13.75
CA ALA A 198 3.38 13.19 -15.15
C ALA A 198 3.36 11.86 -15.92
N PRO A 199 2.59 11.75 -17.04
CA PRO A 199 2.56 10.55 -17.86
C PRO A 199 3.97 10.13 -18.34
N GLY A 200 4.26 8.83 -18.34
CA GLY A 200 5.53 8.28 -18.83
C GLY A 200 6.74 8.42 -17.90
N MET A 201 6.55 8.96 -16.70
CA MET A 201 7.57 9.03 -15.65
C MET A 201 8.04 7.63 -15.21
N ALA A 202 9.27 7.47 -14.68
CA ALA A 202 9.79 6.18 -14.16
C ALA A 202 9.70 6.06 -12.62
N ILE A 203 9.58 4.82 -12.10
CA ILE A 203 9.28 4.55 -10.68
C ILE A 203 10.29 5.26 -9.79
N GLY A 204 9.83 6.27 -9.04
CA GLY A 204 10.66 7.05 -8.13
C GLY A 204 10.92 8.49 -8.57
N ASP A 205 10.74 8.82 -9.86
CA ASP A 205 10.98 10.17 -10.39
C ASP A 205 9.85 11.16 -10.03
N GLY A 206 8.67 10.61 -9.75
CA GLY A 206 7.49 11.35 -9.34
C GLY A 206 7.30 11.39 -7.84
N ARG A 207 6.48 12.34 -7.39
CA ARG A 207 5.99 12.40 -6.02
C ARG A 207 4.51 12.71 -6.05
N LEU A 208 3.71 11.66 -6.24
CA LEU A 208 2.26 11.82 -6.10
C LEU A 208 1.96 12.40 -4.72
N GLN A 209 1.22 13.51 -4.68
CA GLN A 209 0.88 14.18 -3.44
C GLN A 209 -0.21 13.41 -2.68
N ALA A 210 -0.09 13.39 -1.36
CA ALA A 210 -1.09 12.82 -0.47
C ALA A 210 -2.19 13.85 -0.18
N ASP A 211 -2.99 14.19 -1.19
CA ASP A 211 -4.10 15.16 -1.14
C ASP A 211 -5.46 14.49 -1.41
N GLU A 212 -6.54 15.28 -1.44
CA GLU A 212 -7.90 14.77 -1.67
C GLU A 212 -8.05 14.08 -3.04
N ASP A 213 -7.37 14.60 -4.07
CA ASP A 213 -7.40 14.03 -5.41
C ASP A 213 -6.69 12.68 -5.44
N GLY A 214 -5.52 12.60 -4.80
CA GLY A 214 -4.78 11.38 -4.58
C GLY A 214 -5.59 10.33 -3.82
N LEU A 215 -6.35 10.72 -2.78
CA LEU A 215 -7.25 9.82 -2.05
C LEU A 215 -8.38 9.29 -2.96
N VAL A 216 -8.99 10.14 -3.80
CA VAL A 216 -10.06 9.70 -4.71
C VAL A 216 -9.52 8.72 -5.74
N VAL A 217 -8.35 8.98 -6.34
CA VAL A 217 -7.74 8.06 -7.31
C VAL A 217 -7.29 6.77 -6.64
N PHE A 218 -6.68 6.85 -5.45
CA PHE A 218 -6.35 5.70 -4.61
C PHE A 218 -7.58 4.84 -4.33
N ALA A 219 -8.68 5.45 -3.86
CA ALA A 219 -9.90 4.74 -3.52
C ALA A 219 -10.51 4.10 -4.78
N GLY A 220 -10.58 4.82 -5.89
CA GLY A 220 -11.06 4.29 -7.17
C GLY A 220 -10.27 3.06 -7.62
N LEU A 221 -8.94 3.16 -7.65
CA LEU A 221 -8.05 2.05 -8.02
C LEU A 221 -8.29 0.82 -7.14
N HIS A 222 -8.27 1.00 -5.81
CA HIS A 222 -8.37 -0.12 -4.89
C HIS A 222 -9.78 -0.70 -4.81
N LEU A 223 -10.84 0.09 -4.93
CA LEU A 223 -12.21 -0.42 -5.01
C LEU A 223 -12.38 -1.30 -6.24
N TYR A 224 -11.97 -0.82 -7.42
CA TYR A 224 -12.08 -1.57 -8.68
C TYR A 224 -11.34 -2.92 -8.62
N LEU A 225 -10.07 -2.89 -8.21
CA LEU A 225 -9.25 -4.09 -8.11
C LEU A 225 -9.73 -5.05 -7.01
N SER A 226 -10.22 -4.53 -5.88
CA SER A 226 -10.73 -5.37 -4.79
C SER A 226 -12.05 -6.03 -5.12
N MET A 227 -12.95 -5.34 -5.82
CA MET A 227 -14.19 -5.92 -6.34
C MET A 227 -13.91 -7.07 -7.30
N ASN A 228 -12.93 -6.92 -8.20
CA ASN A 228 -12.48 -8.01 -9.06
C ASN A 228 -11.93 -9.20 -8.26
N ALA A 229 -11.00 -8.93 -7.35
CA ALA A 229 -10.32 -9.97 -6.59
C ALA A 229 -11.29 -10.73 -5.67
N ALA A 230 -12.20 -10.04 -4.99
CA ALA A 230 -13.17 -10.65 -4.10
C ALA A 230 -14.11 -11.61 -4.82
N GLY A 231 -14.52 -11.28 -6.05
CA GLY A 231 -15.37 -12.15 -6.87
C GLY A 231 -14.68 -13.41 -7.40
N ALA A 232 -13.39 -13.61 -7.13
CA ALA A 232 -12.60 -14.73 -7.63
C ALA A 232 -11.76 -15.45 -6.54
N ALA A 233 -11.72 -14.91 -5.33
CA ALA A 233 -11.04 -15.51 -4.19
C ALA A 233 -11.94 -16.53 -3.47
N ASP A 234 -11.34 -17.59 -2.92
CA ASP A 234 -12.02 -18.56 -2.07
C ASP A 234 -12.19 -18.04 -0.63
N CYS A 235 -11.29 -17.14 -0.22
CA CYS A 235 -11.35 -16.49 1.08
C CYS A 235 -10.96 -15.01 0.99
N CYS A 236 -11.88 -14.12 1.38
CA CYS A 236 -11.58 -12.71 1.58
C CYS A 236 -11.36 -12.44 3.07
N ILE A 237 -10.21 -11.84 3.40
CA ILE A 237 -9.81 -11.53 4.77
C ILE A 237 -9.76 -10.01 4.97
N ASP A 238 -10.61 -9.52 5.86
CA ASP A 238 -10.56 -8.15 6.38
C ASP A 238 -9.55 -8.11 7.54
N VAL A 239 -8.41 -7.46 7.31
CA VAL A 239 -7.33 -7.37 8.31
C VAL A 239 -7.76 -6.58 9.54
N ASN A 240 -8.63 -5.57 9.38
CA ASN A 240 -9.11 -4.78 10.50
C ASN A 240 -10.01 -5.61 11.42
N ARG A 241 -10.88 -6.45 10.84
CA ARG A 241 -11.70 -7.39 11.62
C ARG A 241 -10.88 -8.52 12.22
N LEU A 242 -9.87 -9.02 11.51
CA LEU A 242 -8.97 -10.08 11.99
C LEU A 242 -8.34 -9.74 13.35
N PHE A 243 -7.98 -8.47 13.54
CA PHE A 243 -7.51 -7.97 14.81
C PHE A 243 -8.61 -7.82 15.87
N ARG A 244 -9.73 -7.19 15.52
CA ARG A 244 -10.76 -6.75 16.48
C ARG A 244 -11.69 -7.87 16.94
N GLU A 245 -11.86 -8.89 16.12
CA GLU A 245 -12.89 -9.92 16.29
C GLU A 245 -12.23 -11.31 16.38
N PRO A 246 -11.94 -11.81 17.60
CA PRO A 246 -11.35 -13.14 17.79
C PRO A 246 -12.13 -14.28 17.11
N ALA A 247 -13.47 -14.19 17.10
CA ALA A 247 -14.32 -15.17 16.44
C ALA A 247 -14.16 -15.15 14.91
N TYR A 248 -14.04 -13.96 14.31
CA TYR A 248 -13.76 -13.83 12.87
C TYR A 248 -12.38 -14.40 12.53
N ARG A 249 -11.38 -14.16 13.38
CA ARG A 249 -10.06 -14.78 13.20
C ARG A 249 -10.11 -16.31 13.22
N GLN A 250 -10.80 -16.89 14.20
CA GLN A 250 -10.96 -18.35 14.30
C GLN A 250 -11.70 -18.92 13.09
N ASP A 251 -12.73 -18.23 12.59
CA ASP A 251 -13.42 -18.61 11.34
C ASP A 251 -12.47 -18.59 10.14
N VAL A 252 -11.66 -17.54 10.00
CA VAL A 252 -10.66 -17.44 8.92
C VAL A 252 -9.63 -18.59 9.01
N GLU A 253 -9.10 -18.87 10.21
CA GLU A 253 -8.17 -19.99 10.43
C GLU A 253 -8.80 -21.33 10.03
N ALA A 254 -10.06 -21.57 10.45
CA ALA A 254 -10.79 -22.78 10.10
C ALA A 254 -11.04 -22.91 8.59
N ARG A 255 -11.38 -21.81 7.90
CA ARG A 255 -11.57 -21.78 6.44
C ARG A 255 -10.28 -22.06 5.68
N ILE A 256 -9.15 -21.48 6.13
CA ILE A 256 -7.83 -21.77 5.55
C ILE A 256 -7.49 -23.24 5.74
N ALA A 257 -7.66 -23.78 6.95
CA ALA A 257 -7.39 -25.18 7.23
C ALA A 257 -8.26 -26.13 6.38
N ALA A 258 -9.56 -25.84 6.26
CA ALA A 258 -10.47 -26.63 5.44
C ALA A 258 -10.16 -26.56 3.94
N GLY A 259 -9.77 -25.38 3.43
CA GLY A 259 -9.48 -25.18 2.01
C GLY A 259 -8.09 -25.64 1.57
N THR A 260 -7.11 -25.66 2.47
CA THR A 260 -5.69 -25.87 2.11
C THR A 260 -5.04 -27.05 2.82
N GLY A 261 -5.62 -27.54 3.92
CA GLY A 261 -5.01 -28.50 4.84
C GLY A 261 -3.97 -27.87 5.79
N LEU A 262 -3.74 -26.55 5.73
CA LEU A 262 -2.72 -25.87 6.52
C LEU A 262 -3.31 -25.22 7.77
N ALA A 263 -2.77 -25.57 8.93
CA ALA A 263 -3.14 -24.97 10.22
C ALA A 263 -2.33 -23.68 10.47
N VAL A 264 -2.78 -22.56 9.90
CA VAL A 264 -2.13 -21.26 10.08
C VAL A 264 -2.62 -20.60 11.37
N ASP A 265 -1.71 -20.22 12.27
CA ASP A 265 -2.04 -19.39 13.44
C ASP A 265 -1.97 -17.90 13.09
N LEU A 266 -3.09 -17.19 13.24
CA LEU A 266 -3.24 -15.76 12.95
C LEU A 266 -3.32 -14.90 14.23
N SER A 267 -3.16 -15.48 15.41
CA SER A 267 -3.31 -14.78 16.70
C SER A 267 -2.33 -13.61 16.91
N SER A 268 -1.20 -13.62 16.20
CA SER A 268 -0.18 -12.56 16.26
C SER A 268 -0.53 -11.29 15.48
N VAL A 269 -1.72 -11.21 14.87
CA VAL A 269 -2.20 -10.02 14.15
C VAL A 269 -2.16 -8.79 15.04
N ARG A 270 -1.76 -7.64 14.47
CA ARG A 270 -1.71 -6.35 15.17
C ARG A 270 -2.45 -5.29 14.37
N ASP A 271 -3.21 -4.45 15.06
CA ASP A 271 -3.73 -3.20 14.49
C ASP A 271 -2.70 -2.10 14.67
N GLY A 272 -2.69 -1.17 13.72
CA GLY A 272 -1.79 -0.06 13.70
C GLY A 272 -2.22 0.87 12.58
N ILE A 273 -2.90 1.95 12.94
CA ILE A 273 -3.19 3.03 12.01
C ILE A 273 -1.95 3.92 11.90
N GLU A 274 -1.61 4.34 10.68
CA GLU A 274 -0.58 5.36 10.53
C GLU A 274 -1.21 6.74 10.65
N PHE A 275 -0.44 7.69 11.18
CA PHE A 275 -0.81 9.10 11.16
C PHE A 275 -0.04 9.83 10.07
N ALA A 276 -0.76 10.55 9.24
CA ALA A 276 -0.26 11.52 8.27
C ALA A 276 -1.11 12.79 8.43
N PRO A 277 -0.51 13.99 8.30
CA PRO A 277 -1.30 15.22 8.33
C PRO A 277 -2.12 15.32 7.04
N PHE A 278 -3.35 14.81 7.08
CA PHE A 278 -4.29 14.79 5.97
C PHE A 278 -5.60 15.46 6.42
N PHE A 279 -5.88 16.63 5.86
CA PHE A 279 -7.06 17.42 6.20
C PHE A 279 -7.98 17.50 5.01
N VAL A 280 -9.26 17.26 5.27
CA VAL A 280 -10.30 17.46 4.27
C VAL A 280 -10.88 18.86 4.42
N ALA A 281 -10.95 19.58 3.30
CA ALA A 281 -11.54 20.91 3.22
C ALA A 281 -13.07 20.81 3.26
N ASP A 282 -13.65 20.00 2.38
CA ASP A 282 -15.09 19.75 2.30
C ASP A 282 -15.38 18.23 2.27
N ARG A 283 -15.89 17.72 3.39
CA ARG A 283 -16.19 16.30 3.56
C ARG A 283 -17.33 15.83 2.66
N ALA A 284 -18.33 16.66 2.43
CA ALA A 284 -19.48 16.30 1.60
C ALA A 284 -19.06 16.24 0.12
N ALA A 285 -18.27 17.21 -0.33
CA ALA A 285 -17.71 17.20 -1.68
C ALA A 285 -16.79 15.99 -1.91
N LEU A 286 -15.89 15.69 -0.96
CA LEU A 286 -15.02 14.51 -1.06
C LEU A 286 -15.84 13.21 -1.09
N ALA A 287 -16.84 13.05 -0.21
CA ALA A 287 -17.72 11.88 -0.22
C ALA A 287 -18.45 11.72 -1.55
N ALA A 288 -19.00 12.79 -2.14
CA ALA A 288 -19.65 12.73 -3.44
C ALA A 288 -18.68 12.31 -4.56
N ARG A 289 -17.42 12.75 -4.51
CA ARG A 289 -16.38 12.32 -5.47
C ARG A 289 -16.02 10.84 -5.31
N LEU A 290 -15.94 10.36 -4.06
CA LEU A 290 -15.71 8.95 -3.75
C LEU A 290 -16.88 8.06 -4.23
N GLU A 291 -18.11 8.53 -4.06
CA GLU A 291 -19.31 7.87 -4.61
C GLU A 291 -19.28 7.83 -6.15
N ALA A 292 -18.91 8.93 -6.79
CA ALA A 292 -18.83 9.00 -8.25
C ALA A 292 -17.78 8.05 -8.82
N VAL A 293 -16.61 7.93 -8.17
CA VAL A 293 -15.56 6.99 -8.62
C VAL A 293 -15.96 5.53 -8.33
N PHE A 294 -16.66 5.27 -7.23
CA PHE A 294 -17.20 3.94 -6.94
C PHE A 294 -18.25 3.52 -7.98
N ALA A 295 -19.21 4.38 -8.30
CA ALA A 295 -20.21 4.11 -9.33
C ALA A 295 -19.56 3.84 -10.70
N ALA A 296 -18.54 4.63 -11.05
CA ALA A 296 -17.76 4.40 -12.27
C ALA A 296 -16.99 3.07 -12.26
N ALA A 297 -16.48 2.64 -11.09
CA ALA A 297 -15.81 1.36 -10.95
C ALA A 297 -16.79 0.19 -11.13
N VAL A 298 -18.00 0.29 -10.57
CA VAL A 298 -19.06 -0.72 -10.71
C VAL A 298 -19.52 -0.85 -12.17
N ASP A 299 -19.75 0.27 -12.86
CA ASP A 299 -20.10 0.29 -14.29
C ASP A 299 -18.99 -0.33 -15.16
N ALA A 300 -17.74 -0.20 -14.73
CA ALA A 300 -16.60 -0.78 -15.41
C ALA A 300 -16.45 -2.30 -15.24
N LEU A 301 -17.09 -2.91 -14.24
CA LEU A 301 -16.96 -4.34 -13.99
C LEU A 301 -17.57 -5.20 -15.11
N GLU A 302 -16.88 -6.27 -15.43
CA GLU A 302 -17.33 -7.30 -16.36
C GLU A 302 -17.89 -8.51 -15.61
N GLY A 303 -18.88 -9.19 -16.18
CA GLY A 303 -19.46 -10.40 -15.61
C GLY A 303 -20.98 -10.49 -15.78
N THR A 304 -21.59 -11.45 -15.10
CA THR A 304 -23.05 -11.52 -14.99
C THR A 304 -23.58 -10.42 -14.08
N GLU A 305 -24.88 -10.14 -14.14
CA GLU A 305 -25.52 -9.18 -13.23
C GLU A 305 -25.36 -9.58 -11.76
N GLU A 306 -25.44 -10.88 -11.46
CA GLU A 306 -25.24 -11.42 -10.11
C GLU A 306 -23.80 -11.22 -9.62
N GLU A 307 -22.81 -11.52 -10.47
CA GLU A 307 -21.40 -11.29 -10.16
C GLU A 307 -21.13 -9.81 -9.91
N ARG A 308 -21.64 -8.91 -10.77
CA ARG A 308 -21.50 -7.47 -10.60
C ARG A 308 -22.18 -6.97 -9.33
N THR A 309 -23.37 -7.47 -9.02
CA THR A 309 -24.11 -7.10 -7.80
C THR A 309 -23.33 -7.51 -6.54
N ALA A 310 -22.81 -8.73 -6.51
CA ALA A 310 -22.02 -9.22 -5.38
C ALA A 310 -20.71 -8.42 -5.21
N ALA A 311 -20.03 -8.13 -6.32
CA ALA A 311 -18.82 -7.31 -6.33
C ALA A 311 -19.10 -5.88 -5.87
N ALA A 312 -20.19 -5.26 -6.36
CA ALA A 312 -20.61 -3.93 -5.93
C ALA A 312 -20.97 -3.88 -4.44
N ALA A 313 -21.63 -4.90 -3.90
CA ALA A 313 -21.92 -5.00 -2.47
C ALA A 313 -20.64 -5.09 -1.62
N PHE A 314 -19.64 -5.86 -2.08
CA PHE A 314 -18.33 -5.93 -1.44
C PHE A 314 -17.62 -4.56 -1.46
N GLY A 315 -17.56 -3.92 -2.63
CA GLY A 315 -16.95 -2.59 -2.78
C GLY A 315 -17.67 -1.51 -1.97
N ARG A 316 -19.00 -1.57 -1.87
CA ARG A 316 -19.82 -0.70 -1.02
C ARG A 316 -19.40 -0.80 0.44
N GLY A 317 -19.25 -2.02 0.98
CA GLY A 317 -18.78 -2.22 2.35
C GLY A 317 -17.39 -1.60 2.61
N MET A 318 -16.48 -1.69 1.63
CA MET A 318 -15.17 -1.03 1.72
C MET A 318 -15.28 0.50 1.70
N LEU A 319 -16.11 1.06 0.83
CA LEU A 319 -16.33 2.51 0.73
C LEU A 319 -16.98 3.05 2.01
N ASP A 320 -18.01 2.39 2.53
CA ASP A 320 -18.68 2.79 3.77
C ASP A 320 -17.70 2.79 4.96
N THR A 321 -16.82 1.78 5.01
CA THR A 321 -15.75 1.69 6.02
C THR A 321 -14.75 2.84 5.88
N LEU A 322 -14.33 3.16 4.64
CA LEU A 322 -13.46 4.30 4.35
C LEU A 322 -14.10 5.60 4.86
N LEU A 323 -15.35 5.87 4.48
CA LEU A 323 -16.06 7.11 4.84
C LEU A 323 -16.22 7.23 6.36
N ALA A 324 -16.58 6.13 7.04
CA ALA A 324 -16.70 6.12 8.49
C ALA A 324 -15.35 6.34 9.20
N SER A 325 -14.25 5.77 8.68
CA SER A 325 -12.91 5.98 9.21
C SER A 325 -12.38 7.38 8.96
N LEU A 326 -12.65 7.94 7.77
CA LEU A 326 -12.37 9.33 7.44
C LEU A 326 -13.08 10.28 8.40
N GLU A 327 -14.38 10.06 8.63
CA GLU A 327 -15.18 10.89 9.52
C GLU A 327 -14.62 10.89 10.95
N ARG A 328 -14.34 9.68 11.49
CA ARG A 328 -13.73 9.53 12.82
C ARG A 328 -12.40 10.27 12.90
N HIS A 329 -11.53 10.08 11.91
CA HIS A 329 -10.23 10.73 11.90
C HIS A 329 -10.33 12.26 11.84
N GLN A 330 -11.15 12.80 10.93
CA GLN A 330 -11.36 14.25 10.83
C GLN A 330 -11.94 14.83 12.13
N PHE A 331 -12.82 14.08 12.80
CA PHE A 331 -13.33 14.46 14.12
C PHE A 331 -12.23 14.49 15.18
N ASP A 332 -11.39 13.44 15.25
CA ASP A 332 -10.34 13.31 16.25
C ASP A 332 -9.24 14.38 16.09
N ILE A 333 -8.94 14.80 14.86
CA ILE A 333 -7.91 15.81 14.58
C ILE A 333 -8.43 17.24 14.47
N ALA A 334 -9.76 17.45 14.49
CA ALA A 334 -10.37 18.76 14.21
C ALA A 334 -9.82 19.88 15.11
N ALA A 335 -9.63 19.60 16.40
CA ALA A 335 -9.12 20.57 17.36
C ALA A 335 -7.63 20.94 17.14
N LEU A 336 -6.89 20.09 16.43
CA LEU A 336 -5.45 20.28 16.16
C LEU A 336 -5.19 20.87 14.78
N LYS A 337 -6.23 21.01 13.95
CA LYS A 337 -6.13 21.46 12.56
C LYS A 337 -5.41 22.82 12.42
N PRO A 338 -5.68 23.86 13.24
CA PRO A 338 -4.96 25.13 13.13
C PRO A 338 -3.46 25.00 13.40
N GLU A 339 -3.11 24.30 14.49
CA GLU A 339 -1.72 24.16 14.94
C GLU A 339 -0.90 23.27 13.99
N LEU A 340 -1.51 22.21 13.44
CA LEU A 340 -0.89 21.36 12.43
C LEU A 340 -0.73 22.07 11.09
N ALA A 341 -1.72 22.86 10.66
CA ALA A 341 -1.65 23.62 9.43
C ALA A 341 -0.53 24.67 9.46
N GLU A 342 -0.36 25.37 10.59
CA GLU A 342 0.74 26.32 10.82
C GLU A 342 2.10 25.63 10.70
N ARG A 343 2.27 24.47 11.37
CA ARG A 343 3.53 23.73 11.33
C ARG A 343 3.85 23.11 9.98
N ASP A 344 2.87 22.57 9.27
CA ASP A 344 3.09 22.05 7.92
C ASP A 344 3.40 23.18 6.93
N ALA A 345 2.81 24.36 7.10
CA ALA A 345 3.19 25.55 6.32
C ALA A 345 4.65 25.95 6.61
N ALA A 346 5.07 25.99 7.88
CA ALA A 346 6.44 26.25 8.26
C ALA A 346 7.43 25.22 7.68
N LEU A 347 7.08 23.93 7.69
CA LEU A 347 7.92 22.88 7.11
C LEU A 347 8.01 22.98 5.58
N ARG A 348 6.92 23.31 4.88
CA ARG A 348 6.93 23.54 3.43
C ARG A 348 7.83 24.73 3.08
N ALA A 349 7.67 25.86 3.78
CA ALA A 349 8.50 27.04 3.60
C ALA A 349 10.00 26.72 3.80
N ALA A 350 10.34 26.00 4.87
CA ALA A 350 11.72 25.57 5.13
C ALA A 350 12.30 24.66 4.02
N ARG A 351 11.49 23.76 3.45
CA ARG A 351 11.91 22.90 2.33
C ARG A 351 12.13 23.68 1.04
N GLU A 352 11.24 24.62 0.72
CA GLU A 352 11.36 25.48 -0.46
C GLU A 352 12.59 26.39 -0.37
N GLU A 353 12.81 26.98 0.80
CA GLU A 353 13.99 27.80 1.09
C GLU A 353 15.29 26.98 0.94
N ALA A 354 15.35 25.77 1.51
CA ALA A 354 16.49 24.87 1.37
C ALA A 354 16.76 24.48 -0.10
N ALA A 355 15.70 24.19 -0.88
CA ALA A 355 15.83 23.86 -2.30
C ALA A 355 16.31 25.06 -3.13
N ALA A 356 15.81 26.26 -2.85
CA ALA A 356 16.25 27.49 -3.51
C ALA A 356 17.72 27.81 -3.23
N LEU A 357 18.17 27.58 -1.99
CA LEU A 357 19.56 27.80 -1.60
C LEU A 357 20.52 26.79 -2.22
N ARG A 358 20.09 25.51 -2.34
CA ARG A 358 20.85 24.48 -3.06
C ARG A 358 21.12 24.87 -4.52
N ARG A 359 20.09 25.34 -5.23
CA ARG A 359 20.22 25.86 -6.61
C ARG A 359 21.24 27.00 -6.69
N ARG A 360 21.18 27.97 -5.76
CA ARG A 360 22.13 29.11 -5.73
C ARG A 360 23.58 28.69 -5.45
N LEU A 361 23.80 27.59 -4.74
CA LEU A 361 25.13 27.03 -4.51
C LEU A 361 25.67 26.32 -5.75
N ASP A 362 24.81 25.57 -6.42
CA ASP A 362 25.13 24.87 -7.67
C ASP A 362 25.44 25.87 -8.82
N GLU A 363 24.82 27.06 -8.79
CA GLU A 363 24.99 28.15 -9.77
C GLU A 363 26.21 29.07 -9.50
N ARG A 364 27.02 28.79 -8.46
CA ARG A 364 28.08 29.69 -8.04
C ARG A 364 29.29 29.66 -9.00
N PRO A 365 29.82 30.82 -9.45
CA PRO A 365 30.99 30.84 -10.32
C PRO A 365 32.25 30.33 -9.61
N ALA A 366 33.06 29.54 -10.32
CA ALA A 366 34.32 29.00 -9.82
C ALA A 366 35.28 30.13 -9.44
N GLY A 367 35.62 30.26 -8.14
CA GLY A 367 36.61 31.21 -7.63
C GLY A 367 36.16 32.14 -6.49
N ALA A 368 34.89 32.11 -6.06
CA ALA A 368 34.44 32.91 -4.92
C ALA A 368 34.81 32.27 -3.56
N SER A 369 35.31 33.06 -2.60
CA SER A 369 35.79 32.63 -1.26
C SER A 369 34.88 31.57 -0.59
N ALA A 370 35.46 30.44 -0.20
CA ALA A 370 34.74 29.23 0.21
C ALA A 370 34.15 29.29 1.63
N THR A 371 34.62 30.20 2.48
CA THR A 371 34.37 30.17 3.92
C THR A 371 32.95 30.62 4.31
N ASP A 372 32.45 31.68 3.69
CA ASP A 372 31.12 32.24 4.03
C ASP A 372 29.96 31.41 3.45
N ALA A 373 30.17 30.81 2.28
CA ALA A 373 29.17 29.93 1.67
C ALA A 373 29.05 28.59 2.41
N ALA A 374 30.17 28.01 2.87
CA ALA A 374 30.16 26.81 3.69
C ALA A 374 29.51 27.06 5.06
N ALA A 375 29.78 28.22 5.67
CA ALA A 375 29.13 28.62 6.92
C ALA A 375 27.61 28.79 6.75
N ARG A 376 27.16 29.41 5.65
CA ARG A 376 25.74 29.58 5.36
C ARG A 376 25.03 28.25 5.06
N VAL A 377 25.68 27.31 4.36
CA VAL A 377 25.16 25.94 4.17
C VAL A 377 24.97 25.24 5.51
N ALA A 378 25.98 25.28 6.38
CA ALA A 378 25.91 24.64 7.69
C ALA A 378 24.87 25.25 8.64
N GLU A 379 24.61 26.56 8.54
CA GLU A 379 23.51 27.23 9.25
C GLU A 379 22.15 26.75 8.75
N LEU A 380 21.97 26.64 7.44
CA LEU A 380 20.72 26.20 6.81
C LEU A 380 20.45 24.71 7.03
N GLU A 381 21.48 23.86 7.01
CA GLU A 381 21.36 22.45 7.36
C GLU A 381 20.92 22.26 8.81
N ARG A 382 21.40 23.11 9.73
CA ARG A 382 20.94 23.13 11.12
C ARG A 382 19.49 23.57 11.25
N ALA A 383 19.11 24.68 10.62
CA ALA A 383 17.71 25.15 10.64
C ALA A 383 16.74 24.11 10.02
N LEU A 384 17.15 23.45 8.93
CA LEU A 384 16.39 22.36 8.33
C LEU A 384 16.28 21.14 9.25
N ALA A 385 17.37 20.79 9.94
CA ALA A 385 17.38 19.70 10.91
C ALA A 385 16.45 20.01 12.10
N GLU A 386 16.46 21.24 12.62
CA GLU A 386 15.59 21.69 13.71
C GLU A 386 14.11 21.69 13.31
N ALA A 387 13.77 22.28 12.17
CA ALA A 387 12.40 22.26 11.65
C ALA A 387 11.90 20.84 11.36
N SER A 388 12.79 19.96 10.87
CA SER A 388 12.47 18.55 10.65
C SER A 388 12.26 17.80 11.97
N ALA A 389 13.04 18.12 13.00
CA ALA A 389 12.91 17.52 14.33
C ALA A 389 11.61 17.95 15.03
N ASP A 390 11.25 19.24 14.95
CA ASP A 390 10.00 19.77 15.51
C ASP A 390 8.77 19.17 14.82
N ALA A 391 8.76 19.14 13.48
CA ALA A 391 7.68 18.49 12.73
C ALA A 391 7.59 16.99 13.04
N ALA A 392 8.72 16.30 13.21
CA ALA A 392 8.73 14.89 13.60
C ALA A 392 8.22 14.69 15.04
N HIS A 393 8.53 15.60 15.97
CA HIS A 393 8.01 15.58 17.34
C HIS A 393 6.48 15.69 17.34
N TRP A 394 5.93 16.68 16.65
CA TRP A 394 4.49 16.89 16.59
C TRP A 394 3.72 15.77 15.90
N ARG A 395 4.29 15.17 14.85
CA ARG A 395 3.71 13.97 14.25
C ARG A 395 3.69 12.79 15.20
N ARG A 396 4.75 12.58 15.99
CA ARG A 396 4.76 11.56 17.04
C ARG A 396 3.71 11.85 18.10
N PHE A 397 3.54 13.11 18.48
CA PHE A 397 2.50 13.53 19.41
C PHE A 397 1.09 13.22 18.88
N CYS A 398 0.78 13.59 17.64
CA CYS A 398 -0.52 13.28 17.02
C CYS A 398 -0.75 11.78 16.86
N ALA A 399 0.26 11.03 16.40
CA ALA A 399 0.18 9.57 16.29
C ALA A 399 -0.07 8.91 17.66
N ALA A 400 0.68 9.33 18.70
CA ALA A 400 0.47 8.85 20.06
C ALA A 400 -0.94 9.21 20.58
N MET A 401 -1.52 10.33 20.18
CA MET A 401 -2.90 10.66 20.52
C MET A 401 -3.93 9.80 19.79
N SER A 402 -3.73 9.56 18.48
CA SER A 402 -4.62 8.71 17.67
C SER A 402 -4.58 7.23 18.09
N ASP A 403 -3.41 6.74 18.50
CA ASP A 403 -3.20 5.35 18.92
C ASP A 403 -3.47 5.13 20.42
N SER A 404 -3.62 6.20 21.21
CA SER A 404 -3.75 6.10 22.66
C SER A 404 -5.17 5.71 23.09
N THR A 405 -5.27 4.57 23.77
CA THR A 405 -6.43 4.17 24.59
C THR A 405 -6.46 4.84 25.96
N SER A 406 -5.38 5.53 26.36
CA SER A 406 -5.25 6.20 27.66
C SER A 406 -6.10 7.46 27.76
N TRP A 407 -6.81 7.58 28.88
CA TRP A 407 -7.64 8.75 29.19
C TRP A 407 -6.83 10.03 29.41
N GLN A 408 -5.54 9.93 29.74
CA GLN A 408 -4.67 11.08 30.02
C GLN A 408 -4.23 11.80 28.74
N VAL A 409 -3.92 11.04 27.68
CA VAL A 409 -3.53 11.56 26.36
C VAL A 409 -4.76 12.03 25.57
N THR A 410 -5.92 11.38 25.74
CA THR A 410 -7.18 11.81 25.11
C THR A 410 -7.91 12.92 25.88
N ARG A 411 -7.40 13.33 27.06
CA ARG A 411 -8.00 14.39 27.90
C ARG A 411 -7.98 15.78 27.25
N PRO A 412 -6.89 16.23 26.59
CA PRO A 412 -6.87 17.49 25.85
C PRO A 412 -7.87 17.48 24.69
N LEU A 413 -7.98 16.37 23.95
CA LEU A 413 -9.00 16.18 22.91
C LEU A 413 -10.42 16.19 23.47
N ARG A 414 -10.68 15.56 24.62
CA ARG A 414 -11.98 15.62 25.31
C ARG A 414 -12.30 17.00 25.87
N TRP A 415 -11.29 17.75 26.30
CA TRP A 415 -11.44 19.13 26.75
C TRP A 415 -11.78 20.03 25.55
N ALA A 416 -11.01 19.97 24.46
CA ALA A 416 -11.30 20.67 23.21
C ALA A 416 -12.70 20.29 22.66
N ARG A 417 -13.11 19.02 22.76
CA ARG A 417 -14.44 18.52 22.40
C ARG A 417 -15.56 19.13 23.27
N ARG A 418 -15.32 19.36 24.57
CA ARG A 418 -16.29 20.03 25.46
C ARG A 418 -16.35 21.53 25.19
N THR A 419 -15.22 22.14 24.88
CA THR A 419 -15.13 23.58 24.60
C THR A 419 -15.75 23.92 23.24
N ALA A 420 -15.47 23.12 22.20
CA ALA A 420 -16.08 23.28 20.87
C ALA A 420 -17.61 23.08 20.88
N ARG A 421 -18.12 22.11 21.67
CA ARG A 421 -19.57 21.92 21.87
C ARG A 421 -20.27 23.06 22.62
N ARG A 422 -19.52 23.93 23.31
CA ARG A 422 -20.05 25.13 23.97
C ARG A 422 -19.96 26.38 23.09
N LEU A 423 -19.25 26.32 21.98
CA LEU A 423 -18.95 27.45 21.10
C LEU A 423 -19.60 27.33 19.72
N LEU A 424 -20.27 26.23 19.43
CA LEU A 424 -21.16 26.08 18.27
C LEU A 424 -22.61 26.15 18.78
N PRO A 425 -23.46 27.03 18.22
CA PRO A 425 -24.86 27.17 18.62
C PRO A 425 -25.69 25.92 18.39
#